data_AF-A0A9P2ZXM3-F1
#
_entry.id   AF-A0A9P2ZXM3-F1
#
_cell.length_a   1.000
_cell.length_b   1.000
_cell.length_c   1.000
_cell.angle_alpha   90.00
_cell.angle_beta   90.00
_cell.angle_gamma   90.00
#
_symmetry.space_group_name_H-M   'P 1'
#
loop_
_entity.id
_entity.type
_entity.pdbx_description
1 polymer ?
#
loop_
_entity_poly.entity_id
_entity_poly.type
_entity_poly.pdbx_seq_one_letter_code
_entity_poly.pdbx_strand_id
1 'polypeptide(L)'
;MLTAVSAHVEPSPAPSPRPDRASPSYLAALSSALRWDPEREETYLQLPSFPELRLVPFREGIEDELVELFNHPVIGQRLYRLPYPFPRSFAEEMLSSSLSAHRPLLAHLRALLPSSPDPTQPILPVSGESILGFPFKSLYDTSKGKIVGDMHLGITSNAFDEYPVTPEEMAKLPASQQVHDFGYVLDPAYHGRGVMTEVVAVMIDSWAKPWMGIGKVGAYIESDNLGSIAVMRKNGLALTGVTMTDWPQEKGGGQRETGRYERVLVAQV
;
A
#
# COMPACT_ATOMS: atom_id res chain seq x y z
N MET A 1 -9.87 53.33 -6.26
CA MET A 1 -10.87 52.25 -6.16
C MET A 1 -10.25 50.99 -6.73
N LEU A 2 -9.78 50.07 -5.88
CA LEU A 2 -9.25 48.78 -6.30
C LEU A 2 -10.41 47.78 -6.45
N THR A 3 -10.61 47.29 -7.66
CA THR A 3 -11.52 46.20 -7.98
C THR A 3 -10.92 44.86 -7.55
N ALA A 4 -11.57 44.19 -6.60
CA ALA A 4 -11.23 42.84 -6.20
C ALA A 4 -11.66 41.84 -7.28
N VAL A 5 -10.72 41.03 -7.76
CA VAL A 5 -11.00 39.88 -8.63
C VAL A 5 -11.36 38.70 -7.73
N SER A 6 -12.64 38.34 -7.68
CA SER A 6 -13.09 37.10 -7.05
C SER A 6 -12.62 35.91 -7.88
N ALA A 7 -11.67 35.14 -7.35
CA ALA A 7 -11.32 33.83 -7.87
C ALA A 7 -12.55 32.92 -7.79
N HIS A 8 -13.12 32.56 -8.94
CA HIS A 8 -14.08 31.47 -9.05
C HIS A 8 -13.34 30.16 -8.73
N VAL A 9 -13.61 29.62 -7.54
CA VAL A 9 -13.27 28.23 -7.21
C VAL A 9 -14.34 27.38 -7.87
N GLU A 10 -13.97 26.64 -8.91
CA GLU A 10 -14.87 25.65 -9.50
C GLU A 10 -15.29 24.63 -8.43
N PRO A 11 -16.59 24.27 -8.35
CA PRO A 11 -17.04 23.25 -7.42
C PRO A 11 -16.35 21.92 -7.73
N SER A 12 -15.81 21.29 -6.68
CA SER A 12 -15.22 19.96 -6.79
C SER A 12 -16.24 18.99 -7.42
N PRO A 13 -15.86 18.17 -8.40
CA PRO A 13 -16.78 17.26 -9.07
C PRO A 13 -17.45 16.35 -8.02
N ALA A 14 -18.74 16.06 -8.25
CA ALA A 14 -19.49 15.16 -7.39
C ALA A 14 -18.73 13.83 -7.23
N PRO A 15 -18.64 13.25 -6.02
CA PRO A 15 -17.93 12.00 -5.83
C PRO A 15 -18.58 10.91 -6.69
N SER A 16 -17.78 10.20 -7.48
CA SER A 16 -18.22 9.04 -8.23
C SER A 16 -18.98 8.08 -7.30
N PRO A 17 -20.03 7.38 -7.79
CA PRO A 17 -20.74 6.39 -6.99
C PRO A 17 -19.73 5.40 -6.41
N ARG A 18 -19.80 5.14 -5.10
CA ARG A 18 -18.91 4.16 -4.47
C ARG A 18 -19.17 2.80 -5.12
N PRO A 19 -18.11 2.05 -5.49
CA PRO A 19 -18.28 0.75 -6.12
C PRO A 19 -19.00 -0.21 -5.17
N ASP A 20 -19.90 -1.04 -5.71
CA ASP A 20 -20.41 -2.20 -4.99
C ASP A 20 -19.30 -3.27 -4.93
N ARG A 21 -18.58 -3.27 -3.81
CA ARG A 21 -17.44 -4.15 -3.57
C ARG A 21 -17.80 -5.62 -3.40
N ALA A 22 -19.09 -5.95 -3.27
CA ALA A 22 -19.58 -7.31 -3.25
C ALA A 22 -20.05 -7.80 -4.63
N SER A 23 -20.14 -6.90 -5.62
CA SER A 23 -20.59 -7.27 -6.96
C SER A 23 -19.63 -8.25 -7.64
N PRO A 24 -20.15 -9.24 -8.40
CA PRO A 24 -19.30 -10.18 -9.14
C PRO A 24 -18.34 -9.48 -10.11
N SER A 25 -18.75 -8.37 -10.73
CA SER A 25 -17.91 -7.59 -11.64
C SER A 25 -16.74 -6.93 -10.92
N TYR A 26 -16.96 -6.39 -9.72
CA TYR A 26 -15.88 -5.82 -8.91
C TYR A 26 -14.88 -6.88 -8.48
N LEU A 27 -15.37 -8.03 -7.99
CA LEU A 27 -14.50 -9.13 -7.54
C LEU A 27 -13.68 -9.70 -8.70
N ALA A 28 -14.28 -9.83 -9.88
CA ALA A 28 -13.56 -10.21 -11.10
C ALA A 28 -12.48 -9.18 -11.46
N ALA A 29 -12.81 -7.89 -11.47
CA ALA A 29 -11.86 -6.82 -11.75
C ALA A 29 -10.68 -6.84 -10.76
N LEU A 30 -10.97 -7.01 -9.47
CA LEU A 30 -9.98 -7.15 -8.41
C LEU A 30 -9.04 -8.34 -8.66
N SER A 31 -9.57 -9.53 -8.96
CA SER A 31 -8.74 -10.71 -9.27
C SER A 31 -7.87 -10.56 -10.52
N SER A 32 -8.17 -9.57 -11.38
CA SER A 32 -7.52 -9.32 -12.66
C SER A 32 -6.67 -8.03 -12.69
N ALA A 33 -6.34 -7.50 -11.50
CA ALA A 33 -5.74 -6.17 -11.35
C ALA A 33 -4.27 -6.10 -11.77
N LEU A 34 -3.51 -7.20 -11.78
CA LEU A 34 -2.13 -7.18 -12.24
C LEU A 34 -2.09 -7.08 -13.78
N ARG A 35 -1.43 -6.06 -14.30
CA ARG A 35 -1.39 -5.71 -15.72
C ARG A 35 0.02 -5.37 -16.19
N TRP A 36 0.16 -5.34 -17.51
CA TRP A 36 1.38 -4.95 -18.21
C TRP A 36 1.25 -3.52 -18.76
N ASP A 37 2.26 -2.68 -18.52
CA ASP A 37 2.45 -1.38 -19.16
C ASP A 37 3.46 -1.53 -20.29
N PRO A 38 3.03 -1.47 -21.57
CA PRO A 38 3.94 -1.62 -22.71
C PRO A 38 4.82 -0.39 -22.95
N GLU A 39 4.44 0.79 -22.45
CA GLU A 39 5.25 2.01 -22.59
C GLU A 39 6.43 2.01 -21.63
N ARG A 40 6.24 1.46 -20.43
CA ARG A 40 7.26 1.36 -19.39
C ARG A 40 7.94 0.00 -19.31
N GLU A 41 7.43 -0.97 -20.06
CA GLU A 41 7.84 -2.37 -19.99
C GLU A 41 7.86 -2.92 -18.55
N GLU A 42 6.82 -2.60 -17.77
CA GLU A 42 6.72 -2.99 -16.37
C GLU A 42 5.33 -3.51 -16.01
N THR A 43 5.24 -4.19 -14.87
CA THR A 43 3.95 -4.60 -14.31
C THR A 43 3.42 -3.58 -13.32
N TYR A 44 2.10 -3.50 -13.20
CA TYR A 44 1.44 -2.66 -12.21
C TYR A 44 0.13 -3.30 -11.75
N LEU A 45 -0.36 -2.83 -10.60
CA LEU A 45 -1.66 -3.20 -10.06
C LEU A 45 -2.66 -2.06 -10.34
N GLN A 46 -3.65 -2.34 -11.19
CA GLN A 46 -4.73 -1.41 -11.54
C GLN A 46 -5.78 -1.34 -10.42
N LEU A 47 -6.20 -0.13 -10.05
CA LEU A 47 -7.36 0.06 -9.17
C LEU A 47 -8.66 -0.03 -10.01
N PRO A 48 -9.58 -0.98 -9.74
CA PRO A 48 -10.78 -1.18 -10.55
C PRO A 48 -11.70 0.04 -10.67
N SER A 49 -11.80 0.84 -9.63
CA SER A 49 -12.73 1.98 -9.53
C SER A 49 -12.06 3.33 -9.77
N PHE A 50 -10.72 3.34 -9.87
CA PHE A 50 -9.90 4.53 -10.09
C PHE A 50 -8.97 4.25 -11.27
N PRO A 51 -9.46 4.32 -12.52
CA PRO A 51 -8.68 3.98 -13.72
C PRO A 51 -7.42 4.84 -13.89
N GLU A 52 -7.41 6.05 -13.33
CA GLU A 52 -6.28 6.97 -13.31
C GLU A 52 -5.22 6.63 -12.26
N LEU A 53 -5.51 5.72 -11.32
CA LEU A 53 -4.62 5.35 -10.24
C LEU A 53 -4.07 3.93 -10.43
N ARG A 54 -2.76 3.80 -10.25
CA ARG A 54 -2.05 2.52 -10.36
C ARG A 54 -1.08 2.37 -9.20
N LEU A 55 -1.03 1.18 -8.61
CA LEU A 55 0.07 0.77 -7.75
C LEU A 55 1.21 0.28 -8.65
N VAL A 56 2.33 0.98 -8.63
CA VAL A 56 3.49 0.74 -9.50
C VAL A 56 4.75 0.46 -8.69
N PRO A 57 5.78 -0.16 -9.29
CA PRO A 57 7.09 -0.26 -8.67
C PRO A 57 7.67 1.09 -8.27
N PHE A 58 8.55 1.08 -7.26
CA PHE A 58 9.42 2.23 -6.98
C PHE A 58 10.33 2.52 -8.18
N ARG A 59 10.61 3.81 -8.39
CA ARG A 59 11.44 4.30 -9.50
C ARG A 59 12.51 5.24 -8.98
N GLU A 60 13.66 5.25 -9.63
CA GLU A 60 14.69 6.26 -9.35
C GLU A 60 14.16 7.67 -9.65
N GLY A 61 14.62 8.69 -8.92
CA GLY A 61 14.25 10.08 -9.17
C GLY A 61 12.95 10.57 -8.51
N ILE A 62 12.31 9.75 -7.67
CA ILE A 62 11.05 10.11 -6.97
C ILE A 62 11.28 10.68 -5.56
N GLU A 63 12.54 10.94 -5.17
CA GLU A 63 12.90 11.31 -3.79
C GLU A 63 12.19 12.58 -3.35
N ASP A 64 12.09 13.59 -4.23
CA ASP A 64 11.40 14.84 -3.95
C ASP A 64 9.90 14.65 -3.70
N GLU A 65 9.24 13.80 -4.51
CA GLU A 65 7.82 13.48 -4.33
C GLU A 65 7.57 12.76 -2.99
N LEU A 66 8.48 11.87 -2.58
CA LEU A 66 8.41 11.19 -1.29
C LEU A 66 8.63 12.17 -0.13
N VAL A 67 9.60 13.09 -0.26
CA VAL A 67 9.85 14.13 0.74
C VAL A 67 8.64 15.04 0.90
N GLU A 68 8.01 15.47 -0.18
CA GLU A 68 6.78 16.27 -0.15
C GLU A 68 5.65 15.50 0.55
N LEU A 69 5.40 14.26 0.11
CA LEU A 69 4.30 13.43 0.60
C LEU A 69 4.42 13.12 2.10
N PHE A 70 5.60 12.70 2.56
CA PHE A 70 5.80 12.29 3.96
C PHE A 70 5.98 13.48 4.93
N ASN A 71 6.37 14.66 4.44
CA ASN A 71 6.37 15.86 5.26
C ASN A 71 5.02 16.56 5.37
N HIS A 72 4.01 16.15 4.58
CA HIS A 72 2.68 16.70 4.70
C HIS A 72 2.18 16.57 6.16
N PRO A 73 1.75 17.65 6.85
CA PRO A 73 1.48 17.62 8.29
C PRO A 73 0.48 16.55 8.75
N VAL A 74 -0.57 16.32 7.94
CA VAL A 74 -1.60 15.30 8.19
C VAL A 74 -1.07 13.86 8.04
N ILE A 75 0.03 13.67 7.29
CA ILE A 75 0.65 12.37 7.04
C ILE A 75 1.80 12.12 8.02
N GLY A 76 2.84 12.97 7.99
CA GLY A 76 4.11 12.73 8.65
C GLY A 76 4.01 12.49 10.16
N GLN A 77 3.11 13.21 10.83
CA GLN A 77 2.89 13.08 12.28
C GLN A 77 2.32 11.73 12.69
N ARG A 78 1.69 11.00 11.77
CA ARG A 78 1.10 9.66 12.00
C ARG A 78 2.03 8.51 11.59
N LEU A 79 3.18 8.81 10.99
CA LEU A 79 4.14 7.80 10.52
C LEU A 79 5.08 7.36 11.64
N TYR A 80 4.63 6.42 12.48
CA TYR A 80 5.37 5.95 13.66
C TYR A 80 6.89 5.73 13.39
N ARG A 81 7.23 4.96 12.34
CA ARG A 81 8.62 4.56 12.05
C ARG A 81 9.44 5.54 11.21
N LEU A 82 8.79 6.45 10.49
CA LEU A 82 9.51 7.35 9.60
C LEU A 82 9.86 8.65 10.33
N PRO A 83 11.05 9.23 10.13
CA PRO A 83 11.40 10.49 10.77
C PRO A 83 10.44 11.62 10.39
N TYR A 84 10.24 12.57 11.31
CA TYR A 84 9.48 13.79 11.04
C TYR A 84 10.21 15.02 11.61
N PRO A 85 10.62 15.99 10.78
CA PRO A 85 10.54 16.02 9.32
C PRO A 85 11.27 14.86 8.64
N PHE A 86 10.77 14.44 7.48
CA PHE A 86 11.33 13.38 6.64
C PHE A 86 12.42 13.95 5.72
N PRO A 87 13.71 13.71 5.98
CA PRO A 87 14.79 14.34 5.24
C PRO A 87 15.02 13.64 3.89
N ARG A 88 15.52 14.40 2.89
CA ARG A 88 15.84 13.86 1.56
C ARG A 88 16.81 12.67 1.61
N SER A 89 17.82 12.73 2.46
CA SER A 89 18.79 11.63 2.62
C SER A 89 18.13 10.31 3.06
N PHE A 90 17.05 10.39 3.84
CA PHE A 90 16.28 9.20 4.23
C PHE A 90 15.41 8.71 3.06
N ALA A 91 14.88 9.62 2.23
CA ALA A 91 14.18 9.25 1.00
C ALA A 91 15.12 8.46 0.06
N GLU A 92 16.36 8.93 -0.12
CA GLU A 92 17.40 8.30 -0.92
C GLU A 92 17.76 6.90 -0.38
N GLU A 93 17.96 6.77 0.93
CA GLU A 93 18.25 5.48 1.58
C GLU A 93 17.07 4.49 1.43
N MET A 94 15.86 4.96 1.70
CA MET A 94 14.64 4.16 1.57
C MET A 94 14.43 3.70 0.13
N LEU A 95 14.66 4.59 -0.85
CA LEU A 95 14.53 4.28 -2.27
C LEU A 95 15.59 3.26 -2.71
N SER A 96 16.86 3.48 -2.37
CA SER A 96 17.97 2.57 -2.66
C SER A 96 17.71 1.16 -2.11
N SER A 97 17.29 1.08 -0.84
CA SER A 97 17.01 -0.19 -0.17
C SER A 97 15.81 -0.91 -0.79
N SER A 98 14.74 -0.17 -1.09
CA SER A 98 13.53 -0.72 -1.73
C SER A 98 13.83 -1.20 -3.16
N LEU A 99 14.56 -0.43 -3.96
CA LEU A 99 14.95 -0.83 -5.32
C LEU A 99 15.82 -2.09 -5.29
N SER A 100 16.80 -2.15 -4.39
CA SER A 100 17.64 -3.34 -4.20
C SER A 100 16.80 -4.59 -3.90
N ALA A 101 15.82 -4.47 -2.98
CA ALA A 101 14.95 -5.57 -2.59
C ALA A 101 13.92 -5.94 -3.68
N HIS A 102 13.41 -4.96 -4.43
CA HIS A 102 12.32 -5.18 -5.39
C HIS A 102 12.80 -5.66 -6.77
N ARG A 103 14.00 -5.26 -7.22
CA ARG A 103 14.58 -5.69 -8.51
C ARG A 103 14.53 -7.20 -8.73
N PRO A 104 14.98 -8.07 -7.80
CA PRO A 104 14.90 -9.52 -8.01
C PRO A 104 13.46 -10.04 -8.08
N LEU A 105 12.51 -9.44 -7.34
CA LEU A 105 11.09 -9.82 -7.40
C LEU A 105 10.49 -9.50 -8.77
N LEU A 106 10.78 -8.30 -9.29
CA LEU A 106 10.32 -7.86 -10.61
C LEU A 106 10.97 -8.65 -11.74
N ALA A 107 12.25 -8.98 -11.61
CA ALA A 107 12.95 -9.84 -12.58
C ALA A 107 12.36 -11.26 -12.60
N HIS A 108 12.04 -11.82 -11.43
CA HIS A 108 11.37 -13.11 -11.33
C HIS A 108 9.98 -13.05 -11.97
N LEU A 109 9.16 -12.04 -11.63
CA LEU A 109 7.86 -11.84 -12.25
C LEU A 109 7.99 -11.75 -13.77
N ARG A 110 8.93 -10.97 -14.29
CA ARG A 110 9.17 -10.80 -15.73
C ARG A 110 9.54 -12.12 -16.40
N ALA A 111 10.32 -12.98 -15.75
CA ALA A 111 10.70 -14.29 -16.30
C ALA A 111 9.52 -15.26 -16.44
N LEU A 112 8.44 -15.06 -15.66
CA LEU A 112 7.21 -15.84 -15.78
C LEU A 112 6.30 -15.37 -16.92
N LEU A 113 6.56 -14.19 -17.49
CA LEU A 113 5.73 -13.61 -18.55
C LEU A 113 6.22 -14.04 -19.94
N PRO A 114 5.32 -14.09 -20.95
CA PRO A 114 5.75 -14.20 -22.35
C PRO A 114 6.63 -13.00 -22.74
N SER A 115 7.48 -13.16 -23.77
CA SER A 115 8.38 -12.11 -24.24
C SER A 115 7.66 -10.81 -24.62
N SER A 116 6.42 -10.93 -25.13
CA SER A 116 5.52 -9.81 -25.44
C SER A 116 4.18 -10.04 -24.73
N PRO A 117 4.01 -9.52 -23.50
CA PRO A 117 2.74 -9.61 -22.79
C PRO A 117 1.67 -8.75 -23.45
N ASP A 118 0.47 -9.29 -23.54
CA ASP A 118 -0.70 -8.57 -24.05
C ASP A 118 -1.19 -7.58 -22.97
N PRO A 119 -1.15 -6.25 -23.19
CA PRO A 119 -1.59 -5.26 -22.21
C PRO A 119 -3.11 -5.30 -21.93
N THR A 120 -3.89 -5.94 -22.80
CA THR A 120 -5.34 -6.10 -22.63
C THR A 120 -5.70 -7.23 -21.68
N GLN A 121 -4.81 -8.20 -21.49
CA GLN A 121 -5.03 -9.37 -20.65
C GLN A 121 -4.49 -9.14 -19.22
N PRO A 122 -5.18 -9.68 -18.21
CA PRO A 122 -4.61 -9.73 -16.87
C PRO A 122 -3.44 -10.71 -16.80
N ILE A 123 -2.49 -10.40 -15.93
CA ILE A 123 -1.42 -11.32 -15.58
C ILE A 123 -1.90 -12.16 -14.40
N LEU A 124 -2.01 -13.47 -14.62
CA LEU A 124 -2.45 -14.43 -13.62
C LEU A 124 -1.27 -15.20 -13.02
N PRO A 125 -1.38 -15.67 -11.76
CA PRO A 125 -0.35 -16.50 -11.15
C PRO A 125 -0.08 -17.76 -11.96
N VAL A 126 1.19 -18.14 -12.03
CA VAL A 126 1.60 -19.44 -12.59
C VAL A 126 1.52 -20.48 -11.49
N SER A 127 0.82 -21.60 -11.76
CA SER A 127 0.65 -22.67 -10.77
C SER A 127 2.00 -23.20 -10.27
N GLY A 128 2.20 -23.19 -8.95
CA GLY A 128 3.42 -23.67 -8.31
C GLY A 128 4.51 -22.61 -8.13
N GLU A 129 4.32 -21.41 -8.69
CA GLU A 129 5.24 -20.29 -8.54
C GLU A 129 4.80 -19.34 -7.43
N SER A 130 5.75 -18.75 -6.71
CA SER A 130 5.50 -17.74 -5.68
C SER A 130 6.55 -16.64 -5.72
N ILE A 131 6.09 -15.41 -5.52
CA ILE A 131 6.95 -14.23 -5.40
C ILE A 131 6.75 -13.69 -3.99
N LEU A 132 7.62 -14.11 -3.07
CA LEU A 132 7.53 -13.73 -1.66
C LEU A 132 8.09 -12.32 -1.43
N GLY A 133 7.26 -11.31 -1.72
CA GLY A 133 7.53 -9.91 -1.49
C GLY A 133 6.54 -9.01 -2.21
N PHE A 134 6.63 -7.69 -2.02
CA PHE A 134 5.69 -6.74 -2.59
C PHE A 134 6.41 -5.58 -3.29
N PRO A 135 6.54 -5.61 -4.63
CA PRO A 135 7.29 -4.58 -5.34
C PRO A 135 6.47 -3.32 -5.67
N PHE A 136 5.15 -3.33 -5.55
CA PHE A 136 4.25 -2.25 -6.01
C PHE A 136 4.00 -1.18 -4.94
N LYS A 137 5.03 -0.38 -4.67
CA LYS A 137 5.05 0.51 -3.50
C LYS A 137 4.46 1.90 -3.76
N SER A 138 4.50 2.43 -4.99
CA SER A 138 4.02 3.79 -5.28
C SER A 138 2.58 3.77 -5.79
N LEU A 139 1.69 4.58 -5.21
CA LEU A 139 0.40 4.90 -5.82
C LEU A 139 0.58 6.09 -6.75
N TYR A 140 0.50 5.86 -8.05
CA TYR A 140 0.75 6.84 -9.10
C TYR A 140 -0.56 7.29 -9.76
N ASP A 141 -0.73 8.59 -9.92
CA ASP A 141 -1.83 9.19 -10.67
C ASP A 141 -1.37 9.51 -12.09
N THR A 142 -1.85 8.73 -13.06
CA THR A 142 -1.47 8.87 -14.47
C THR A 142 -2.01 10.14 -15.11
N SER A 143 -3.09 10.72 -14.57
CA SER A 143 -3.66 11.98 -15.07
C SER A 143 -2.82 13.19 -14.67
N LYS A 144 -2.10 13.09 -13.56
CA LYS A 144 -1.23 14.15 -13.03
C LYS A 144 0.25 13.89 -13.24
N GLY A 145 0.62 12.65 -13.58
CA GLY A 145 1.99 12.23 -13.77
C GLY A 145 2.81 12.18 -12.48
N LYS A 146 2.19 12.02 -11.30
CA LYS A 146 2.88 12.07 -9.99
C LYS A 146 2.44 10.98 -9.01
N ILE A 147 3.26 10.72 -8.01
CA ILE A 147 2.94 9.89 -6.85
C ILE A 147 1.99 10.64 -5.91
N VAL A 148 0.97 9.92 -5.45
CA VAL A 148 -0.06 10.42 -4.53
C VAL A 148 -0.23 9.54 -3.31
N GLY A 149 0.57 8.48 -3.18
CA GLY A 149 0.54 7.58 -2.04
C GLY A 149 1.69 6.58 -2.05
N ASP A 150 1.90 5.92 -0.93
CA ASP A 150 2.88 4.86 -0.74
C ASP A 150 2.20 3.69 -0.04
N MET A 151 2.59 2.46 -0.39
CA MET A 151 2.09 1.22 0.17
C MET A 151 3.25 0.28 0.48
N HIS A 152 3.43 -0.07 1.74
CA HIS A 152 4.41 -1.06 2.18
C HIS A 152 3.70 -2.35 2.55
N LEU A 153 4.29 -3.49 2.20
CA LEU A 153 3.97 -4.81 2.75
C LEU A 153 5.29 -5.54 2.97
N GLY A 154 5.51 -6.08 4.17
CA GLY A 154 6.71 -6.82 4.50
C GLY A 154 6.50 -7.71 5.72
N ILE A 155 7.48 -8.55 6.01
CA ILE A 155 7.43 -9.45 7.18
C ILE A 155 7.18 -8.63 8.45
N THR A 156 6.29 -9.15 9.33
CA THR A 156 6.01 -8.51 10.62
C THR A 156 7.31 -8.24 11.37
N SER A 157 7.43 -7.02 11.88
CA SER A 157 8.72 -6.50 12.39
C SER A 157 8.84 -6.60 13.91
N ASN A 158 7.89 -7.27 14.58
CA ASN A 158 7.75 -7.31 16.03
C ASN A 158 7.83 -5.94 16.73
N ALA A 159 7.56 -4.82 16.03
CA ALA A 159 7.82 -3.49 16.58
C ALA A 159 6.99 -3.12 17.81
N PHE A 160 6.02 -3.97 18.19
CA PHE A 160 5.17 -3.83 19.36
C PHE A 160 5.19 -5.10 20.23
N ASP A 161 6.22 -5.93 20.08
CA ASP A 161 6.50 -7.15 20.86
C ASP A 161 5.35 -8.17 20.96
N GLU A 162 4.37 -8.10 20.05
CA GLU A 162 3.17 -8.96 20.07
C GLU A 162 3.43 -10.37 19.51
N TYR A 163 4.48 -10.51 18.68
CA TYR A 163 4.86 -11.77 18.07
C TYR A 163 6.11 -12.34 18.76
N PRO A 164 6.07 -13.59 19.27
CA PRO A 164 7.20 -14.19 19.98
C PRO A 164 8.33 -14.66 19.05
N VAL A 165 8.21 -14.46 17.73
CA VAL A 165 9.17 -14.91 16.71
C VAL A 165 9.74 -13.70 15.99
N THR A 166 11.06 -13.62 15.87
CA THR A 166 11.75 -12.51 15.19
C THR A 166 11.38 -12.45 13.68
N PRO A 167 11.59 -11.31 13.00
CA PRO A 167 11.35 -11.22 11.55
C PRO A 167 12.17 -12.25 10.76
N GLU A 168 13.39 -12.57 11.24
CA GLU A 168 14.27 -13.58 10.65
C GLU A 168 13.75 -15.01 10.83
N GLU A 169 13.15 -15.31 11.98
CA GLU A 169 12.48 -16.60 12.22
C GLU A 169 11.19 -16.70 11.40
N MET A 170 10.39 -15.63 11.36
CA MET A 170 9.19 -15.56 10.52
C MET A 170 9.51 -15.79 9.04
N ALA A 171 10.60 -15.22 8.54
CA ALA A 171 11.05 -15.40 7.16
C ALA A 171 11.39 -16.86 6.79
N LYS A 172 11.73 -17.70 7.77
CA LYS A 172 12.06 -19.12 7.58
C LYS A 172 10.83 -20.01 7.54
N LEU A 173 9.66 -19.52 7.96
CA LEU A 173 8.43 -20.28 7.92
C LEU A 173 7.90 -20.42 6.48
N PRO A 174 7.14 -21.48 6.17
CA PRO A 174 6.37 -21.56 4.92
C PRO A 174 5.51 -20.30 4.73
N ALA A 175 5.38 -19.79 3.50
CA ALA A 175 4.63 -18.56 3.22
C ALA A 175 3.23 -18.56 3.85
N SER A 176 2.51 -19.68 3.78
CA SER A 176 1.17 -19.88 4.37
C SER A 176 1.11 -19.75 5.90
N GLN A 177 2.25 -19.73 6.58
CA GLN A 177 2.39 -19.50 8.03
C GLN A 177 2.96 -18.12 8.35
N GLN A 178 3.43 -17.37 7.34
CA GLN A 178 4.01 -16.05 7.56
C GLN A 178 2.93 -14.99 7.82
N VAL A 179 3.30 -14.04 8.68
CA VAL A 179 2.55 -12.81 8.91
C VAL A 179 3.31 -11.63 8.31
N HIS A 180 2.63 -10.88 7.45
CA HIS A 180 3.17 -9.66 6.85
C HIS A 180 2.39 -8.44 7.33
N ASP A 181 3.12 -7.41 7.73
CA ASP A 181 2.54 -6.13 8.09
C ASP A 181 2.53 -5.19 6.90
N PHE A 182 1.48 -4.38 6.80
CA PHE A 182 1.40 -3.32 5.81
C PHE A 182 1.11 -1.97 6.45
N GLY A 183 1.52 -0.93 5.74
CA GLY A 183 1.27 0.46 6.06
C GLY A 183 1.17 1.26 4.77
N TYR A 184 0.52 2.42 4.84
CA TYR A 184 0.34 3.25 3.66
C TYR A 184 0.25 4.73 4.01
N VAL A 185 0.42 5.57 2.99
CA VAL A 185 0.00 6.96 3.02
C VAL A 185 -0.80 7.29 1.76
N LEU A 186 -1.58 8.35 1.86
CA LEU A 186 -2.35 8.90 0.75
C LEU A 186 -2.34 10.41 0.88
N ASP A 187 -2.05 11.10 -0.22
CA ASP A 187 -2.20 12.55 -0.35
C ASP A 187 -3.61 12.96 0.12
N PRO A 188 -3.75 13.94 1.05
CA PRO A 188 -5.04 14.34 1.59
C PRO A 188 -6.07 14.75 0.56
N ALA A 189 -5.64 15.21 -0.62
CA ALA A 189 -6.56 15.49 -1.72
C ALA A 189 -7.39 14.26 -2.13
N TYR A 190 -6.91 13.04 -1.88
CA TYR A 190 -7.57 11.77 -2.25
C TYR A 190 -8.33 11.13 -1.09
N HIS A 191 -8.31 11.73 0.11
CA HIS A 191 -8.99 11.19 1.29
C HIS A 191 -10.52 11.17 1.12
N GLY A 192 -11.19 10.29 1.86
CA GLY A 192 -12.67 10.19 1.86
C GLY A 192 -13.30 9.56 0.62
N ARG A 193 -12.51 9.29 -0.44
CA ARG A 193 -12.98 8.72 -1.71
C ARG A 193 -13.01 7.19 -1.75
N GLY A 194 -12.37 6.54 -0.77
CA GLY A 194 -12.23 5.08 -0.74
C GLY A 194 -11.02 4.53 -1.49
N VAL A 195 -10.16 5.39 -2.06
CA VAL A 195 -8.93 5.03 -2.78
C VAL A 195 -8.10 4.01 -1.99
N MET A 196 -7.71 4.35 -0.76
CA MET A 196 -6.88 3.45 0.04
C MET A 196 -7.60 2.16 0.47
N THR A 197 -8.93 2.18 0.53
CA THR A 197 -9.71 0.96 0.75
C THR A 197 -9.57 0.01 -0.44
N GLU A 198 -9.47 0.53 -1.66
CA GLU A 198 -9.25 -0.27 -2.86
C GLU A 198 -7.79 -0.68 -3.05
N VAL A 199 -6.83 0.20 -2.74
CA VAL A 199 -5.39 -0.14 -2.71
C VAL A 199 -5.13 -1.36 -1.83
N VAL A 200 -5.68 -1.38 -0.60
CA VAL A 200 -5.54 -2.53 0.30
C VAL A 200 -6.25 -3.76 -0.23
N ALA A 201 -7.41 -3.61 -0.87
CA ALA A 201 -8.11 -4.75 -1.49
C ALA A 201 -7.26 -5.37 -2.60
N VAL A 202 -6.71 -4.54 -3.49
CA VAL A 202 -5.86 -4.98 -4.62
C VAL A 202 -4.58 -5.61 -4.09
N MET A 203 -3.93 -5.02 -3.08
CA MET A 203 -2.77 -5.63 -2.45
C MET A 203 -3.09 -7.02 -1.89
N ILE A 204 -4.21 -7.20 -1.17
CA ILE A 204 -4.54 -8.49 -0.53
C ILE A 204 -4.98 -9.52 -1.57
N ASP A 205 -5.99 -9.18 -2.38
CA ASP A 205 -6.74 -10.14 -3.18
C ASP A 205 -6.14 -10.34 -4.58
N SER A 206 -5.38 -9.37 -5.10
CA SER A 206 -4.72 -9.46 -6.41
C SER A 206 -3.23 -9.81 -6.30
N TRP A 207 -2.61 -9.62 -5.13
CA TRP A 207 -1.18 -9.88 -4.94
C TRP A 207 -0.86 -10.84 -3.80
N ALA A 208 -1.11 -10.45 -2.55
CA ALA A 208 -0.64 -11.18 -1.37
C ALA A 208 -1.15 -12.63 -1.31
N LYS A 209 -2.44 -12.85 -1.61
CA LYS A 209 -3.02 -14.21 -1.72
C LYS A 209 -2.47 -14.96 -2.94
N PRO A 210 -2.69 -14.49 -4.18
CA PRO A 210 -2.41 -15.28 -5.37
C PRO A 210 -0.92 -15.43 -5.72
N TRP A 211 -0.08 -14.43 -5.42
CA TRP A 211 1.34 -14.42 -5.81
C TRP A 211 2.28 -14.71 -4.65
N MET A 212 2.01 -14.19 -3.46
CA MET A 212 2.86 -14.44 -2.30
C MET A 212 2.45 -15.71 -1.53
N GLY A 213 1.17 -16.09 -1.57
CA GLY A 213 0.66 -17.24 -0.83
C GLY A 213 0.78 -17.11 0.69
N ILE A 214 0.81 -15.87 1.21
CA ILE A 214 1.06 -15.63 2.64
C ILE A 214 -0.15 -15.96 3.52
N GLY A 215 0.10 -16.40 4.75
CA GLY A 215 -0.93 -16.87 5.66
C GLY A 215 -1.79 -15.76 6.26
N LYS A 216 -1.19 -14.62 6.61
CA LYS A 216 -1.86 -13.55 7.34
C LYS A 216 -1.27 -12.18 6.97
N VAL A 217 -2.13 -11.17 6.96
CA VAL A 217 -1.71 -9.76 6.96
C VAL A 217 -2.17 -9.04 8.20
N GLY A 218 -1.43 -8.02 8.62
CA GLY A 218 -1.87 -7.11 9.67
C GLY A 218 -1.34 -5.69 9.57
N ALA A 219 -1.83 -4.85 10.45
CA ALA A 219 -1.44 -3.46 10.56
C ALA A 219 -1.58 -2.98 12.01
N TYR A 220 -0.76 -2.01 12.39
CA TYR A 220 -0.88 -1.27 13.64
C TYR A 220 -1.39 0.13 13.37
N ILE A 221 -2.39 0.56 14.13
CA ILE A 221 -3.10 1.81 13.86
C ILE A 221 -3.40 2.49 15.20
N GLU A 222 -3.03 3.76 15.33
CA GLU A 222 -3.47 4.60 16.46
C GLU A 222 -5.01 4.55 16.58
N SER A 223 -5.55 4.31 17.77
CA SER A 223 -6.99 4.12 17.98
C SER A 223 -7.84 5.33 17.57
N ASP A 224 -7.23 6.52 17.44
CA ASP A 224 -7.88 7.75 16.97
C ASP A 224 -7.89 7.90 15.43
N ASN A 225 -7.17 7.04 14.69
CA ASN A 225 -7.08 7.11 13.24
C ASN A 225 -8.28 6.42 12.58
N LEU A 226 -9.44 7.07 12.68
CA LEU A 226 -10.72 6.55 12.17
C LEU A 226 -10.68 6.20 10.67
N GLY A 227 -9.88 6.94 9.89
CA GLY A 227 -9.69 6.69 8.46
C GLY A 227 -9.07 5.32 8.20
N SER A 228 -7.93 5.05 8.83
CA SER A 228 -7.25 3.76 8.68
C SER A 228 -8.04 2.61 9.28
N ILE A 229 -8.70 2.81 10.44
CA ILE A 229 -9.60 1.81 11.04
C ILE A 229 -10.72 1.42 10.07
N ALA A 230 -11.32 2.39 9.39
CA ALA A 230 -12.36 2.13 8.40
C ALA A 230 -11.83 1.34 7.19
N VAL A 231 -10.60 1.62 6.74
CA VAL A 231 -9.93 0.85 5.67
C VAL A 231 -9.72 -0.60 6.09
N MET A 232 -9.25 -0.85 7.31
CA MET A 232 -9.05 -2.21 7.83
C MET A 232 -10.35 -3.01 7.85
N ARG A 233 -11.39 -2.45 8.48
CA ARG A 233 -12.69 -3.13 8.62
C ARG A 233 -13.31 -3.45 7.25
N LYS A 234 -13.24 -2.52 6.30
CA LYS A 234 -13.75 -2.73 4.93
C LYS A 234 -12.97 -3.76 4.11
N ASN A 235 -11.76 -4.09 4.53
CA ASN A 235 -10.93 -5.14 3.92
C ASN A 235 -10.92 -6.42 4.75
N GLY A 236 -11.82 -6.56 5.72
CA GLY A 236 -12.02 -7.78 6.51
C GLY A 236 -10.98 -8.01 7.60
N LEU A 237 -10.21 -6.98 7.97
CA LEU A 237 -9.32 -7.06 9.13
C LEU A 237 -10.11 -6.79 10.42
N ALA A 238 -9.90 -7.64 11.42
CA ALA A 238 -10.49 -7.52 12.74
C ALA A 238 -9.46 -7.00 13.75
N LEU A 239 -9.91 -6.24 14.75
CA LEU A 239 -9.08 -5.84 15.89
C LEU A 239 -8.78 -7.10 16.73
N THR A 240 -7.51 -7.44 16.89
CA THR A 240 -7.06 -8.62 17.65
C THR A 240 -6.37 -8.27 18.96
N GLY A 241 -5.88 -7.05 19.08
CA GLY A 241 -5.12 -6.59 20.23
C GLY A 241 -5.09 -5.07 20.32
N VAL A 242 -4.81 -4.57 21.51
CA VAL A 242 -4.59 -3.15 21.79
C VAL A 242 -3.37 -3.05 22.69
N THR A 243 -2.49 -2.12 22.39
CA THR A 243 -1.29 -1.87 23.20
C THR A 243 -1.06 -0.37 23.37
N MET A 244 -0.37 0.00 24.45
CA MET A 244 0.11 1.37 24.66
C MET A 244 1.50 1.48 24.05
N THR A 245 1.66 2.41 23.11
CA THR A 245 2.89 2.64 22.35
C THR A 245 3.55 3.93 22.81
N ASP A 246 4.85 3.88 23.09
CA ASP A 246 5.69 5.07 23.21
C ASP A 246 5.80 5.77 21.85
N TRP A 247 5.11 6.90 21.71
CA TRP A 247 5.11 7.65 20.46
C TRP A 247 6.39 8.50 20.33
N PRO A 248 6.94 8.64 19.10
CA PRO A 248 8.15 9.43 18.91
C PRO A 248 8.00 10.89 19.34
N GLN A 249 9.03 11.42 20.02
CA GLN A 249 9.02 12.77 20.60
C GLN A 249 8.86 13.85 19.53
N GLU A 250 9.49 13.68 18.37
CA GLU A 250 9.39 14.59 17.23
C GLU A 250 7.98 14.63 16.60
N LYS A 251 7.10 13.70 17.00
CA LYS A 251 5.69 13.60 16.58
C LYS A 251 4.70 13.88 17.71
N GLY A 252 5.16 14.51 18.78
CA GLY A 252 4.36 14.91 19.94
C GLY A 252 4.52 14.02 21.17
N GLY A 253 5.26 12.91 21.07
CA GLY A 253 5.61 12.06 22.21
C GLY A 253 4.42 11.42 22.93
N GLY A 254 4.71 10.87 24.11
CA GLY A 254 3.73 10.30 25.02
C GLY A 254 3.30 8.88 24.68
N GLN A 255 2.33 8.37 25.44
CA GLN A 255 1.78 7.03 25.27
C GLN A 255 0.49 7.13 24.45
N ARG A 256 0.42 6.39 23.34
CA ARG A 256 -0.75 6.33 22.46
C ARG A 256 -1.30 4.92 22.39
N GLU A 257 -2.61 4.80 22.43
CA GLU A 257 -3.27 3.52 22.23
C GLU A 257 -3.21 3.15 20.74
N THR A 258 -2.67 1.96 20.45
CA THR A 258 -2.52 1.42 19.10
C THR A 258 -3.23 0.08 19.02
N GLY A 259 -4.13 -0.07 18.05
CA GLY A 259 -4.82 -1.32 17.77
C GLY A 259 -4.07 -2.16 16.74
N ARG A 260 -4.00 -3.47 16.99
CA ARG A 260 -3.57 -4.49 16.04
C ARG A 260 -4.77 -4.98 15.24
N TYR A 261 -4.69 -4.87 13.91
CA TYR A 261 -5.72 -5.35 13.00
C TYR A 261 -5.17 -6.46 12.13
N GLU A 262 -5.88 -7.59 12.01
CA GLU A 262 -5.41 -8.76 11.27
C GLU A 262 -6.48 -9.41 10.40
N ARG A 263 -6.05 -10.04 9.31
CA ARG A 263 -6.87 -10.93 8.49
C ARG A 263 -6.07 -12.16 8.08
N VAL A 264 -6.63 -13.32 8.36
CA VAL A 264 -6.17 -14.61 7.83
C VAL A 264 -6.52 -14.67 6.33
N LEU A 265 -5.52 -15.00 5.50
CA LEU A 265 -5.64 -14.97 4.04
C LEU A 265 -5.81 -16.37 3.44
N VAL A 266 -5.19 -17.38 4.05
CA VAL A 266 -5.32 -18.79 3.69
C VAL A 266 -5.90 -19.51 4.91
N ALA A 267 -6.96 -20.29 4.75
CA ALA A 267 -7.43 -21.14 5.84
C ALA A 267 -6.30 -22.10 6.20
N GLN A 268 -5.88 -22.12 7.47
CA GLN A 268 -4.93 -23.12 7.95
C GLN A 268 -5.57 -24.49 7.69
N VAL A 269 -4.95 -25.27 6.79
CA VAL A 269 -5.32 -26.67 6.54
C VAL A 269 -4.76 -27.53 7.66
#